data_AF-A0A2J8KEJ6-F1
#
_entry.id   AF-A0A2J8KEJ6-F1
#
_cell.length_a   1.000
_cell.length_b   1.000
_cell.length_c   1.000
_cell.angle_alpha   90.00
_cell.angle_beta   90.00
_cell.angle_gamma   90.00
#
_symmetry.space_group_name_H-M   'P 1'
#
loop_
_entity.id
_entity.type
_entity.pdbx_description
1 polymer ?
#
loop_
_entity_poly.entity_id
_entity_poly.type
_entity_poly.pdbx_seq_one_letter_code
_entity_poly.pdbx_strand_id
1 'polypeptide(L)'
;MAPKRVVQLSLKTPTHAVCVVGVEAHVDIHSDVPKGANSFRVSGSSEVDVFMVYNRTRVTEPIGKARWPLDTDADMVVSVGTASKELKDFKKTWRWGPEGYGAILLVNCDRDNHRSAEPDLTHSWLMSLADLQDMSPMLLSCNGPDKLFDSHKLVLNVPFSDSKRVRVFRARGGNSLSDYKQVLGPQCLSYEVERQPGEQEIKFYVEGLTFPDADFLGLVSLSVSLVDPGTLPEVILFTDTVGFRMAPWIMTPNTQPPEELYVCSVMDTHGSNEKFLEDMSYLTLKANCKLTICPQVENRNDRWIQDEMEFGYIEAPHKSFPVVFDSPRNRGLKDFPYKRILGFRMLLASPSACLKLFQEKKEEGYGEAAQFDGLKHQAKRSINEMLADRHLQRDNLHAQKCIDWNRNVLKRELGLAESDIVDIPQLFFLKNFYAEAFFPDMVNMVVLGKYLGIPKPYGPIINGRCCLEEKVQSLLEPLGLHCIFIDDYLSYHELQGEIHCGTNVRRKPFPFKWWNMVP
;
A
#
# COMPACT_ATOMS: atom_id res chain seq x y z
N MET A 1 -19.54 28.10 -8.68
CA MET A 1 -20.02 28.95 -7.58
C MET A 1 -20.98 28.11 -6.77
N ALA A 2 -20.94 28.13 -5.43
CA ALA A 2 -21.90 27.35 -4.63
C ALA A 2 -23.32 27.95 -4.77
N PRO A 3 -24.38 27.14 -4.86
CA PRO A 3 -25.75 27.65 -4.95
C PRO A 3 -26.16 28.29 -3.62
N LYS A 4 -26.18 29.63 -3.56
CA LYS A 4 -26.74 30.35 -2.42
C LYS A 4 -28.26 30.27 -2.46
N ARG A 5 -28.86 29.31 -1.75
CA ARG A 5 -30.29 29.33 -1.44
C ARG A 5 -30.56 30.50 -0.50
N VAL A 6 -31.46 31.40 -0.91
CA VAL A 6 -31.94 32.51 -0.06
C VAL A 6 -33.44 32.33 0.14
N VAL A 7 -33.87 32.30 1.40
CA VAL A 7 -35.27 32.12 1.80
C VAL A 7 -36.02 33.44 1.60
N GLN A 8 -36.98 33.47 0.68
CA GLN A 8 -37.81 34.64 0.38
C GLN A 8 -38.98 34.74 1.36
N LEU A 9 -39.08 35.85 2.09
CA LEU A 9 -40.19 36.13 3.01
C LEU A 9 -41.42 36.67 2.28
N SER A 10 -42.62 36.44 2.82
CA SER A 10 -43.84 37.18 2.44
C SER A 10 -44.66 37.61 3.66
N LEU A 11 -45.29 38.77 3.53
CA LEU A 11 -46.25 39.34 4.47
C LEU A 11 -47.64 38.67 4.38
N LYS A 12 -47.92 37.97 3.28
CA LYS A 12 -49.24 37.38 2.99
C LYS A 12 -49.37 35.94 3.48
N THR A 13 -48.28 35.19 3.47
CA THR A 13 -48.25 33.76 3.74
C THR A 13 -46.93 33.38 4.43
N PRO A 14 -46.95 32.56 5.49
CA PRO A 14 -45.73 32.14 6.18
C PRO A 14 -44.84 31.28 5.27
N THR A 15 -43.62 31.76 4.99
CA THR A 15 -42.58 30.97 4.31
C THR A 15 -42.09 29.85 5.22
N HIS A 16 -41.89 28.67 4.64
CA HIS A 16 -41.28 27.51 5.30
C HIS A 16 -39.95 27.18 4.60
N ALA A 17 -38.93 26.79 5.36
CA ALA A 17 -37.61 26.45 4.82
C ALA A 17 -36.98 25.29 5.59
N VAL A 18 -36.17 24.50 4.88
CA VAL A 18 -35.37 23.41 5.46
C VAL A 18 -33.96 23.92 5.70
N CYS A 19 -33.50 23.81 6.94
CA CYS A 19 -32.14 24.16 7.37
C CYS A 19 -31.44 22.89 7.85
N VAL A 20 -30.20 22.67 7.42
CA VAL A 20 -29.34 21.60 7.97
C VAL A 20 -28.57 22.15 9.16
N VAL A 21 -28.44 21.34 10.21
CA VAL A 21 -27.79 21.76 11.46
C VAL A 21 -26.33 22.13 11.21
N GLY A 22 -25.88 23.23 11.80
CA GLY A 22 -24.54 23.79 11.59
C GLY A 22 -24.36 24.53 10.26
N VAL A 23 -25.38 24.59 9.39
CA VAL A 23 -25.35 25.32 8.11
C VAL A 23 -26.13 26.63 8.24
N GLU A 24 -25.53 27.74 7.78
CA GLU A 24 -26.22 29.03 7.71
C GLU A 24 -27.23 29.06 6.56
N ALA A 25 -28.50 29.34 6.88
CA ALA A 25 -29.54 29.61 5.89
C ALA A 25 -29.70 31.13 5.71
N HIS A 26 -29.40 31.64 4.52
CA HIS A 26 -29.65 33.04 4.16
C HIS A 26 -31.16 33.31 4.03
N VAL A 27 -31.61 34.45 4.55
CA VAL A 27 -33.01 34.91 4.48
C VAL A 27 -33.04 36.32 3.90
N ASP A 28 -33.86 36.51 2.87
CA ASP A 28 -34.10 37.81 2.25
C ASP A 28 -35.10 38.62 3.09
N ILE A 29 -34.64 39.73 3.66
CA ILE A 29 -35.45 40.66 4.45
C ILE A 29 -36.07 41.79 3.60
N HIS A 30 -35.73 41.85 2.31
CA HIS A 30 -36.14 42.86 1.34
C HIS A 30 -37.21 42.35 0.35
N SER A 31 -37.50 41.05 0.34
CA SER A 31 -38.39 40.38 -0.63
C SER A 31 -39.85 40.84 -0.63
N ASP A 32 -40.42 41.17 0.54
CA ASP A 32 -41.82 41.63 0.69
C ASP A 32 -41.90 42.59 1.88
N VAL A 33 -41.66 43.89 1.62
CA VAL A 33 -41.52 44.93 2.65
C VAL A 33 -42.79 45.80 2.73
N PRO A 34 -43.35 46.07 3.93
CA PRO A 34 -44.51 46.96 4.05
C PRO A 34 -44.20 48.38 3.58
N LYS A 35 -45.08 48.97 2.77
CA LYS A 35 -44.91 50.35 2.28
C LYS A 35 -44.73 51.33 3.44
N GLY A 36 -43.59 52.02 3.47
CA GLY A 36 -43.23 52.99 4.52
C GLY A 36 -42.49 52.41 5.72
N ALA A 37 -42.17 51.11 5.75
CA ALA A 37 -41.26 50.55 6.75
C ALA A 37 -39.81 51.02 6.50
N ASN A 38 -39.13 51.43 7.57
CA ASN A 38 -37.72 51.87 7.57
C ASN A 38 -36.79 50.99 8.43
N SER A 39 -37.37 50.08 9.21
CA SER A 39 -36.68 49.26 10.19
C SER A 39 -37.50 48.00 10.49
N PHE A 40 -36.81 46.93 10.87
CA PHE A 40 -37.42 45.64 11.20
C PHE A 40 -36.94 45.13 12.57
N ARG A 41 -37.59 44.08 13.06
CA ARG A 41 -37.17 43.31 14.24
C ARG A 41 -37.43 41.84 13.97
N VAL A 42 -36.48 41.00 14.33
CA VAL A 42 -36.57 39.54 14.25
C VAL A 42 -36.33 38.92 15.64
N SER A 43 -36.91 37.76 15.89
CA SER A 43 -36.70 36.95 17.09
C SER A 43 -37.01 35.48 16.78
N GLY A 44 -36.07 34.58 17.02
CA GLY A 44 -36.27 33.13 16.90
C GLY A 44 -36.88 32.49 18.15
N SER A 45 -37.11 31.17 18.08
CA SER A 45 -37.29 30.32 19.25
C SER A 45 -35.93 30.04 19.93
N SER A 46 -35.93 29.36 21.08
CA SER A 46 -34.72 29.01 21.85
C SER A 46 -33.72 28.08 21.14
N GLU A 47 -34.05 27.58 19.95
CA GLU A 47 -33.26 26.60 19.19
C GLU A 47 -32.74 27.18 17.86
N VAL A 48 -33.12 28.43 17.55
CA VAL A 48 -32.78 29.13 16.29
C VAL A 48 -31.95 30.37 16.61
N ASP A 49 -30.65 30.29 16.33
CA ASP A 49 -29.78 31.45 16.36
C ASP A 49 -30.00 32.31 15.11
N VAL A 50 -30.10 33.62 15.30
CA VAL A 50 -30.32 34.62 14.23
C VAL A 50 -29.18 35.63 14.25
N PHE A 51 -28.47 35.75 13.13
CA PHE A 51 -27.35 36.66 12.95
C PHE A 51 -27.62 37.64 11.80
N MET A 52 -27.04 38.83 11.89
CA MET A 52 -27.04 39.83 10.82
C MET A 52 -25.63 39.96 10.26
N VAL A 53 -25.48 39.76 8.96
CA VAL A 53 -24.21 39.89 8.23
C VAL A 53 -24.26 41.21 7.46
N TYR A 54 -23.48 42.19 7.88
CA TYR A 54 -23.49 43.55 7.32
C TYR A 54 -22.08 44.04 7.01
N ASN A 55 -21.94 44.92 6.01
CA ASN A 55 -20.63 45.47 5.67
C ASN A 55 -20.18 46.52 6.70
N ARG A 56 -19.28 46.11 7.61
CA ARG A 56 -18.67 46.97 8.65
C ARG A 56 -17.89 48.19 8.15
N THR A 57 -17.61 48.30 6.85
CA THR A 57 -17.03 49.52 6.25
C THR A 57 -18.07 50.53 5.76
N ARG A 58 -19.36 50.15 5.74
CA ARG A 58 -20.50 51.00 5.34
C ARG A 58 -21.47 51.30 6.49
N VAL A 59 -21.54 50.42 7.51
CA VAL A 59 -22.55 50.48 8.58
C VAL A 59 -21.91 50.23 9.94
N THR A 60 -22.16 51.10 10.91
CA THR A 60 -21.85 50.90 12.33
C THR A 60 -22.85 49.94 12.99
N GLU A 61 -22.36 49.06 13.86
CA GLU A 61 -23.20 48.10 14.58
C GLU A 61 -24.27 48.82 15.44
N PRO A 62 -25.58 48.54 15.25
CA PRO A 62 -26.63 49.27 15.94
C PRO A 62 -26.62 48.98 17.45
N ILE A 63 -26.63 50.04 18.25
CA ILE A 63 -26.53 49.97 19.71
C ILE A 63 -27.84 49.43 20.31
N GLY A 64 -27.88 48.10 20.49
CA GLY A 64 -28.98 47.37 21.12
C GLY A 64 -29.73 46.47 20.14
N LYS A 65 -29.86 45.18 20.48
CA LYS A 65 -30.45 44.10 19.65
C LYS A 65 -31.98 44.21 19.42
N ALA A 66 -32.55 45.41 19.46
CA ALA A 66 -34.00 45.63 19.53
C ALA A 66 -34.66 45.95 18.17
N ARG A 67 -33.94 46.59 17.24
CA ARG A 67 -34.40 46.94 15.90
C ARG A 67 -33.19 47.10 14.97
N TRP A 68 -33.35 46.72 13.71
CA TRP A 68 -32.36 46.90 12.66
C TRP A 68 -32.90 47.83 11.56
N PRO A 69 -32.06 48.70 10.96
CA PRO A 69 -32.43 49.49 9.80
C PRO A 69 -32.67 48.58 8.57
N LEU A 70 -33.48 49.05 7.61
CA LEU A 70 -33.88 48.28 6.41
C LEU A 70 -33.16 48.76 5.14
N ASP A 71 -32.51 49.94 5.20
CA ASP A 71 -31.79 50.60 4.10
C ASP A 71 -30.30 50.22 3.99
N THR A 72 -29.85 49.24 4.79
CA THR A 72 -28.45 48.79 4.86
C THR A 72 -28.17 47.56 4.01
N ASP A 73 -26.92 47.45 3.52
CA ASP A 73 -26.34 46.22 2.96
C ASP A 73 -26.18 45.16 4.08
N ALA A 74 -27.29 44.52 4.48
CA ALA A 74 -27.37 43.59 5.60
C ALA A 74 -28.17 42.33 5.25
N ASP A 75 -27.46 41.23 5.02
CA ASP A 75 -28.04 39.90 4.89
C ASP A 75 -28.47 39.37 6.27
N MET A 76 -29.62 38.71 6.37
CA MET A 76 -29.95 37.91 7.55
C MET A 76 -29.55 36.45 7.32
N VAL A 77 -28.94 35.82 8.33
CA VAL A 77 -28.69 34.37 8.35
C VAL A 77 -29.26 33.75 9.62
N VAL A 78 -29.86 32.57 9.48
CA VAL A 78 -30.37 31.77 10.60
C VAL A 78 -29.65 30.42 10.65
N SER A 79 -29.48 29.89 11.86
CA SER A 79 -28.89 28.56 12.09
C SER A 79 -29.64 27.82 13.19
N VAL A 80 -29.71 26.49 13.10
CA VAL A 80 -30.43 25.63 14.05
C VAL A 80 -29.41 24.87 14.90
N GLY A 81 -29.50 24.99 16.22
CA GLY A 81 -28.37 24.79 17.13
C GLY A 81 -28.23 23.43 17.84
N THR A 82 -28.52 22.29 17.20
CA THR A 82 -28.62 20.98 17.92
C THR A 82 -28.02 19.74 17.21
N ALA A 83 -26.74 19.78 16.79
CA ALA A 83 -25.92 18.58 16.49
C ALA A 83 -24.43 18.93 16.34
N SER A 84 -23.60 18.51 17.31
CA SER A 84 -22.15 18.72 17.40
C SER A 84 -21.64 20.19 17.42
N LYS A 85 -20.51 20.40 18.10
CA LYS A 85 -19.72 21.65 18.07
C LYS A 85 -18.27 21.40 17.61
N GLU A 86 -18.00 20.28 16.93
CA GLU A 86 -16.68 19.99 16.39
C GLU A 86 -16.36 20.89 15.20
N LEU A 87 -15.65 21.99 15.48
CA LEU A 87 -15.31 23.09 14.57
C LEU A 87 -14.29 22.73 13.46
N LYS A 88 -14.23 21.45 13.06
CA LYS A 88 -13.11 20.84 12.33
C LYS A 88 -13.60 19.79 11.33
N ASP A 89 -14.40 20.22 10.36
CA ASP A 89 -14.93 19.33 9.31
C ASP A 89 -13.86 18.93 8.27
N PHE A 90 -12.93 18.08 8.68
CA PHE A 90 -11.81 17.60 7.85
C PHE A 90 -12.12 16.31 7.09
N LYS A 91 -13.33 15.74 7.21
CA LYS A 91 -13.66 14.40 6.69
C LYS A 91 -13.56 14.24 5.17
N LYS A 92 -13.56 15.35 4.42
CA LYS A 92 -13.30 15.40 2.96
C LYS A 92 -11.80 15.32 2.61
N THR A 93 -10.91 15.55 3.57
CA THR A 93 -9.48 15.85 3.34
C THR A 93 -8.57 14.82 3.98
N TRP A 94 -7.43 14.56 3.33
CA TRP A 94 -6.37 13.68 3.83
C TRP A 94 -5.17 14.50 4.34
N ARG A 95 -4.64 14.16 5.52
CA ARG A 95 -3.37 14.68 6.05
C ARG A 95 -2.47 13.49 6.43
N TRP A 96 -1.22 13.54 6.00
CA TRP A 96 -0.17 12.57 6.33
C TRP A 96 0.47 12.83 7.71
N GLY A 97 1.11 11.81 8.29
CA GLY A 97 1.88 11.88 9.52
C GLY A 97 1.14 11.37 10.78
N PRO A 98 1.77 11.41 11.96
CA PRO A 98 1.17 10.93 13.21
C PRO A 98 0.03 11.82 13.75
N GLU A 99 -0.06 13.07 13.27
CA GLU A 99 -1.24 13.94 13.43
C GLU A 99 -2.12 13.94 12.15
N GLY A 100 -1.98 12.91 11.33
CA GLY A 100 -2.73 12.72 10.10
C GLY A 100 -4.19 12.40 10.36
N TYR A 101 -5.01 12.54 9.32
CA TYR A 101 -6.45 12.28 9.37
C TYR A 101 -7.00 12.05 7.96
N GLY A 102 -8.22 11.52 7.91
CA GLY A 102 -8.91 11.08 6.70
C GLY A 102 -9.23 9.58 6.78
N ALA A 103 -10.22 9.11 6.03
CA ALA A 103 -10.55 7.69 6.01
C ALA A 103 -9.53 6.91 5.16
N ILE A 104 -9.28 5.65 5.51
CA ILE A 104 -8.45 4.71 4.74
C ILE A 104 -9.38 3.65 4.15
N LEU A 105 -9.09 3.22 2.93
CA LEU A 105 -9.84 2.21 2.17
C LEU A 105 -8.90 1.13 1.65
N LEU A 106 -9.26 -0.15 1.81
CA LEU A 106 -8.53 -1.27 1.21
C LEU A 106 -8.98 -1.51 -0.23
N VAL A 107 -8.08 -2.03 -1.06
CA VAL A 107 -8.44 -2.59 -2.37
C VAL A 107 -8.79 -4.06 -2.16
N ASN A 108 -10.02 -4.46 -2.49
CA ASN A 108 -10.59 -5.75 -2.08
C ASN A 108 -10.18 -6.90 -3.03
N CYS A 109 -8.88 -7.21 -3.03
CA CYS A 109 -8.22 -8.05 -4.04
C CYS A 109 -7.88 -9.48 -3.58
N ASP A 110 -8.32 -9.90 -2.40
CA ASP A 110 -8.32 -11.30 -1.97
C ASP A 110 -9.64 -12.02 -2.36
N ARG A 111 -9.89 -13.18 -1.76
CA ARG A 111 -10.96 -14.13 -2.12
C ARG A 111 -11.54 -14.79 -0.88
N ASP A 112 -12.45 -14.09 -0.20
CA ASP A 112 -13.15 -14.57 1.00
C ASP A 112 -14.26 -15.58 0.66
N ASN A 113 -14.48 -15.84 -0.63
CA ASN A 113 -15.43 -16.81 -1.17
C ASN A 113 -14.76 -17.81 -2.14
N HIS A 114 -14.86 -19.11 -1.81
CA HIS A 114 -14.32 -20.18 -2.66
C HIS A 114 -15.18 -20.54 -3.88
N ARG A 115 -16.36 -19.93 -4.08
CA ARG A 115 -17.26 -20.23 -5.20
C ARG A 115 -16.87 -19.54 -6.52
N SER A 116 -16.09 -18.46 -6.46
CA SER A 116 -15.54 -17.81 -7.65
C SER A 116 -14.04 -18.06 -7.76
N ALA A 117 -13.50 -18.00 -8.97
CA ALA A 117 -12.06 -18.04 -9.24
C ALA A 117 -11.41 -16.64 -9.17
N GLU A 118 -12.20 -15.58 -9.37
CA GLU A 118 -11.78 -14.18 -9.38
C GLU A 118 -11.82 -13.54 -7.98
N PRO A 119 -11.06 -12.47 -7.72
CA PRO A 119 -11.13 -11.69 -6.48
C PRO A 119 -12.48 -10.99 -6.30
N ASP A 120 -12.85 -10.72 -5.05
CA ASP A 120 -14.19 -10.24 -4.73
C ASP A 120 -14.51 -8.88 -5.40
N LEU A 121 -13.51 -8.01 -5.64
CA LEU A 121 -13.67 -6.76 -6.41
C LEU A 121 -14.32 -6.91 -7.80
N THR A 122 -14.24 -8.07 -8.49
CA THR A 122 -14.86 -8.20 -9.83
C THR A 122 -16.38 -8.31 -9.78
N HIS A 123 -16.95 -8.70 -8.64
CA HIS A 123 -18.36 -9.06 -8.50
C HIS A 123 -19.22 -7.86 -8.06
N SER A 124 -20.32 -7.59 -8.77
CA SER A 124 -21.22 -6.46 -8.45
C SER A 124 -22.24 -6.76 -7.32
N TRP A 125 -22.04 -7.85 -6.59
CA TRP A 125 -22.84 -8.29 -5.45
C TRP A 125 -21.93 -8.94 -4.40
N LEU A 126 -22.32 -8.83 -3.13
CA LEU A 126 -21.57 -9.38 -1.99
C LEU A 126 -21.55 -10.92 -2.07
N MET A 127 -20.36 -11.55 -2.02
CA MET A 127 -20.23 -13.00 -2.15
C MET A 127 -20.08 -13.75 -0.83
N SER A 128 -19.53 -13.09 0.19
CA SER A 128 -19.35 -13.61 1.55
C SER A 128 -19.78 -12.58 2.59
N LEU A 129 -20.03 -13.00 3.83
CA LEU A 129 -20.18 -12.06 4.95
C LEU A 129 -18.83 -11.73 5.62
N ALA A 130 -17.77 -12.47 5.28
CA ALA A 130 -16.41 -12.20 5.74
C ALA A 130 -15.82 -10.96 5.01
N ASP A 131 -16.03 -10.88 3.70
CA ASP A 131 -15.79 -9.74 2.77
C ASP A 131 -16.09 -8.35 3.39
N LEU A 132 -17.16 -8.25 4.19
CA LEU A 132 -17.51 -7.04 4.95
C LEU A 132 -16.50 -6.59 6.03
N GLN A 133 -15.46 -7.38 6.34
CA GLN A 133 -14.36 -7.03 7.25
C GLN A 133 -13.23 -6.25 6.56
N ASP A 134 -13.16 -6.31 5.24
CA ASP A 134 -12.19 -5.59 4.40
C ASP A 134 -12.75 -4.26 3.90
N MET A 135 -14.08 -4.18 3.89
CA MET A 135 -14.81 -2.97 3.58
C MET A 135 -14.77 -1.96 4.74
N SER A 136 -14.42 -0.73 4.40
CA SER A 136 -14.40 0.39 5.33
C SER A 136 -15.82 0.87 5.65
N PRO A 137 -16.19 1.03 6.94
CA PRO A 137 -17.53 1.46 7.31
C PRO A 137 -17.73 2.96 7.04
N MET A 138 -18.88 3.31 6.44
CA MET A 138 -19.33 4.70 6.28
C MET A 138 -20.72 4.83 6.90
N LEU A 139 -20.93 5.80 7.78
CA LEU A 139 -22.20 6.03 8.47
C LEU A 139 -22.85 7.32 7.98
N LEU A 140 -24.12 7.24 7.60
CA LEU A 140 -24.96 8.40 7.28
C LEU A 140 -25.93 8.64 8.44
N SER A 141 -25.68 9.68 9.23
CA SER A 141 -26.62 10.15 10.25
C SER A 141 -27.65 11.11 9.62
N CYS A 142 -28.88 10.65 9.48
CA CYS A 142 -30.01 11.35 8.85
C CYS A 142 -31.14 11.60 9.87
N ASN A 143 -30.83 12.39 10.89
CA ASN A 143 -31.79 12.74 11.95
C ASN A 143 -32.71 13.90 11.49
N GLY A 144 -34.02 13.75 11.74
CA GLY A 144 -35.06 14.71 11.38
C GLY A 144 -36.46 14.09 11.42
N PRO A 145 -37.53 14.89 11.28
CA PRO A 145 -38.90 14.37 11.23
C PRO A 145 -39.12 13.53 9.97
N ASP A 146 -39.75 12.37 10.06
CA ASP A 146 -39.97 11.48 8.90
C ASP A 146 -40.69 12.19 7.73
N LYS A 147 -41.63 13.09 8.04
CA LYS A 147 -42.37 13.93 7.07
C LYS A 147 -41.48 14.87 6.22
N LEU A 148 -40.26 15.15 6.68
CA LEU A 148 -39.27 15.85 5.85
C LEU A 148 -38.82 14.96 4.69
N PHE A 149 -38.57 13.68 4.97
CA PHE A 149 -38.05 12.70 4.01
C PHE A 149 -39.15 12.12 3.08
N ASP A 150 -40.42 12.28 3.44
CA ASP A 150 -41.55 12.07 2.51
C ASP A 150 -41.41 13.00 1.29
N SER A 151 -41.07 14.28 1.53
CA SER A 151 -41.02 15.34 0.51
C SER A 151 -39.62 15.57 -0.09
N HIS A 152 -38.57 15.51 0.72
CA HIS A 152 -37.18 15.74 0.32
C HIS A 152 -36.39 14.43 0.32
N LYS A 153 -35.49 14.23 -0.65
CA LYS A 153 -34.74 12.97 -0.77
C LYS A 153 -33.27 13.12 -0.41
N LEU A 154 -32.71 12.06 0.17
CA LEU A 154 -31.27 11.92 0.36
C LEU A 154 -30.72 11.11 -0.82
N VAL A 155 -29.74 11.67 -1.53
CA VAL A 155 -29.08 11.02 -2.67
C VAL A 155 -27.61 10.87 -2.37
N LEU A 156 -27.13 9.63 -2.27
CA LEU A 156 -25.71 9.30 -2.16
C LEU A 156 -25.11 9.26 -3.58
N ASN A 157 -23.90 9.81 -3.77
CA ASN A 157 -23.28 10.01 -5.08
C ASN A 157 -21.77 9.74 -5.06
N VAL A 158 -21.23 9.27 -6.19
CA VAL A 158 -19.80 9.14 -6.48
C VAL A 158 -19.45 9.88 -7.79
N PRO A 159 -18.34 10.63 -7.87
CA PRO A 159 -17.88 11.21 -9.13
C PRO A 159 -17.59 10.17 -10.21
N PHE A 160 -17.78 10.53 -11.48
CA PHE A 160 -17.47 9.63 -12.61
C PHE A 160 -15.97 9.26 -12.70
N SER A 161 -15.07 10.10 -12.18
CA SER A 161 -13.63 9.81 -12.03
C SER A 161 -13.32 8.71 -11.01
N ASP A 162 -14.22 8.52 -10.05
CA ASP A 162 -14.02 7.73 -8.85
C ASP A 162 -14.84 6.43 -8.91
N SER A 163 -15.93 6.39 -9.70
CA SER A 163 -16.90 5.28 -9.76
C SER A 163 -16.30 3.93 -10.16
N LYS A 164 -15.22 3.92 -10.97
CA LYS A 164 -14.47 2.70 -11.32
C LYS A 164 -13.48 2.25 -10.25
N ARG A 165 -13.29 3.05 -9.19
CA ARG A 165 -12.27 2.88 -8.16
C ARG A 165 -12.85 2.52 -6.80
N VAL A 166 -14.16 2.68 -6.61
CA VAL A 166 -14.87 2.40 -5.36
C VAL A 166 -16.20 1.70 -5.65
N ARG A 167 -16.58 0.74 -4.81
CA ARG A 167 -17.95 0.21 -4.74
C ARG A 167 -18.48 0.43 -3.33
N VAL A 168 -19.79 0.62 -3.20
CA VAL A 168 -20.47 0.84 -1.91
C VAL A 168 -21.65 -0.11 -1.80
N PHE A 169 -21.76 -0.79 -0.66
CA PHE A 169 -22.85 -1.71 -0.33
C PHE A 169 -23.72 -1.18 0.82
N ARG A 170 -25.01 -1.53 0.81
CA ARG A 170 -25.96 -1.34 1.93
C ARG A 170 -26.85 -2.58 2.08
N ALA A 171 -27.13 -2.96 3.32
CA ALA A 171 -28.15 -3.96 3.64
C ALA A 171 -29.56 -3.36 3.69
N ARG A 172 -30.55 -4.06 3.12
CA ARG A 172 -31.98 -3.67 3.09
C ARG A 172 -32.75 -4.22 4.30
N GLY A 173 -32.50 -3.68 5.49
CA GLY A 173 -33.32 -3.96 6.69
C GLY A 173 -33.12 -5.36 7.33
N GLY A 174 -32.11 -6.11 6.89
CA GLY A 174 -31.70 -7.39 7.47
C GLY A 174 -30.17 -7.53 7.42
N ASN A 175 -29.64 -8.61 8.00
CA ASN A 175 -28.19 -8.87 8.11
C ASN A 175 -27.72 -10.09 7.28
N SER A 176 -28.60 -10.65 6.45
CA SER A 176 -28.34 -11.84 5.63
C SER A 176 -27.59 -11.44 4.36
N LEU A 177 -26.82 -12.37 3.76
CA LEU A 177 -26.08 -12.11 2.51
C LEU A 177 -26.98 -11.58 1.36
N SER A 178 -28.22 -12.08 1.28
CA SER A 178 -29.26 -11.65 0.33
C SER A 178 -29.69 -10.20 0.47
N ASP A 179 -29.46 -9.60 1.63
CA ASP A 179 -30.03 -8.31 2.00
C ASP A 179 -29.11 -7.17 1.55
N TYR A 180 -27.84 -7.48 1.25
CA TYR A 180 -26.83 -6.54 0.75
C TYR A 180 -26.97 -6.30 -0.75
N LYS A 181 -27.05 -5.03 -1.14
CA LYS A 181 -26.97 -4.57 -2.54
C LYS A 181 -25.83 -3.60 -2.74
N GLN A 182 -25.23 -3.63 -3.93
CA GLN A 182 -24.45 -2.49 -4.43
C GLN A 182 -25.39 -1.28 -4.52
N VAL A 183 -24.97 -0.15 -3.96
CA VAL A 183 -25.66 1.15 -4.07
C VAL A 183 -24.86 2.16 -4.88
N LEU A 184 -23.53 2.07 -4.93
CA LEU A 184 -22.69 2.84 -5.84
C LEU A 184 -21.58 1.96 -6.41
N GLY A 185 -21.09 2.30 -7.60
CA GLY A 185 -19.99 1.59 -8.26
C GLY A 185 -19.84 1.94 -9.74
N PRO A 186 -19.12 1.13 -10.53
CA PRO A 186 -18.69 1.48 -11.90
C PRO A 186 -19.82 1.81 -12.89
N GLN A 187 -21.05 1.33 -12.63
CA GLN A 187 -22.25 1.56 -13.44
C GLN A 187 -23.36 2.33 -12.69
N CYS A 188 -23.12 2.75 -11.45
CA CYS A 188 -24.12 3.35 -10.57
C CYS A 188 -23.51 4.55 -9.83
N LEU A 189 -23.73 5.75 -10.38
CA LEU A 189 -23.13 7.00 -9.89
C LEU A 189 -23.92 7.65 -8.75
N SER A 190 -25.19 7.30 -8.59
CA SER A 190 -26.13 7.92 -7.66
C SER A 190 -27.14 6.90 -7.10
N TYR A 191 -27.56 7.10 -5.86
CA TYR A 191 -28.52 6.26 -5.14
C TYR A 191 -29.45 7.08 -4.26
N GLU A 192 -30.76 7.03 -4.54
CA GLU A 192 -31.79 7.54 -3.63
C GLU A 192 -31.87 6.65 -2.39
N VAL A 193 -31.63 7.23 -1.22
CA VAL A 193 -31.49 6.48 0.03
C VAL A 193 -32.85 6.03 0.55
N GLU A 194 -33.14 4.74 0.37
CA GLU A 194 -34.32 4.02 0.92
C GLU A 194 -34.34 4.07 2.47
N ARG A 195 -34.78 5.18 3.05
CA ARG A 195 -34.83 5.40 4.50
C ARG A 195 -36.16 4.91 5.09
N GLN A 196 -36.12 4.12 6.16
CA GLN A 196 -37.33 3.72 6.91
C GLN A 196 -37.76 4.80 7.92
N PRO A 197 -39.06 4.90 8.27
CA PRO A 197 -39.50 5.78 9.36
C PRO A 197 -38.78 5.46 10.67
N GLY A 198 -38.25 6.49 11.34
CA GLY A 198 -37.42 6.34 12.54
C GLY A 198 -35.97 5.86 12.32
N GLU A 199 -35.55 5.50 11.09
CA GLU A 199 -34.15 5.17 10.77
C GLU A 199 -33.31 6.48 10.80
N GLN A 200 -32.54 6.69 11.87
CA GLN A 200 -31.73 7.92 12.05
C GLN A 200 -30.26 7.74 11.63
N GLU A 201 -29.78 6.50 11.52
CA GLU A 201 -28.41 6.19 11.08
C GLU A 201 -28.42 5.03 10.09
N ILE A 202 -27.69 5.18 8.99
CA ILE A 202 -27.64 4.19 7.90
C ILE A 202 -26.17 3.81 7.67
N LYS A 203 -25.85 2.53 7.91
CA LYS A 203 -24.51 1.99 7.67
C LYS A 203 -24.33 1.52 6.22
N PHE A 204 -23.25 1.99 5.61
CA PHE A 204 -22.72 1.54 4.33
C PHE A 204 -21.36 0.87 4.55
N TYR A 205 -20.99 0.01 3.61
CA TYR A 205 -19.68 -0.64 3.53
C TYR A 205 -19.04 -0.22 2.20
N VAL A 206 -17.76 0.17 2.24
CA VAL A 206 -17.04 0.77 1.10
C VAL A 206 -15.81 -0.09 0.80
N GLU A 207 -15.61 -0.46 -0.46
CA GLU A 207 -14.41 -1.17 -0.93
C GLU A 207 -13.70 -0.41 -2.06
N GLY A 208 -12.38 -0.55 -2.13
CA GLY A 208 -11.56 -0.07 -3.24
C GLY A 208 -11.43 -1.11 -4.35
N LEU A 209 -11.43 -0.65 -5.61
CA LEU A 209 -11.34 -1.48 -6.81
C LEU A 209 -10.01 -1.31 -7.57
N THR A 210 -9.23 -0.27 -7.24
CA THR A 210 -7.97 0.07 -7.93
C THR A 210 -6.93 0.62 -6.94
N PHE A 211 -5.68 0.15 -7.04
CA PHE A 211 -4.54 0.75 -6.34
C PHE A 211 -4.20 2.15 -6.86
N PRO A 212 -3.49 2.99 -6.07
CA PRO A 212 -2.89 4.22 -6.57
C PRO A 212 -1.91 3.95 -7.72
N ASP A 213 -1.99 4.74 -8.79
CA ASP A 213 -1.21 4.57 -10.03
C ASP A 213 -1.03 5.95 -10.72
N ALA A 214 -0.37 6.00 -11.88
CA ALA A 214 -0.09 7.22 -12.64
C ALA A 214 -1.37 8.00 -13.05
N ASP A 215 -2.52 7.33 -13.14
CA ASP A 215 -3.82 7.97 -13.42
C ASP A 215 -4.59 8.39 -12.14
N PHE A 216 -4.07 8.07 -10.96
CA PHE A 216 -4.82 8.09 -9.70
C PHE A 216 -3.97 8.22 -8.44
N LEU A 217 -4.00 9.40 -7.82
CA LEU A 217 -3.28 9.76 -6.59
C LEU A 217 -3.79 9.07 -5.31
N GLY A 218 -4.63 8.03 -5.45
CA GLY A 218 -5.16 7.23 -4.35
C GLY A 218 -6.21 7.90 -3.48
N LEU A 219 -6.90 8.96 -3.95
CA LEU A 219 -7.97 9.64 -3.21
C LEU A 219 -9.31 9.52 -3.95
N VAL A 220 -10.35 9.03 -3.27
CA VAL A 220 -11.74 9.00 -3.78
C VAL A 220 -12.67 9.78 -2.85
N SER A 221 -13.78 10.26 -3.38
CA SER A 221 -14.78 11.03 -2.63
C SER A 221 -16.19 10.46 -2.80
N LEU A 222 -16.94 10.41 -1.70
CA LEU A 222 -18.35 10.02 -1.66
C LEU A 222 -19.15 11.17 -1.04
N SER A 223 -20.29 11.52 -1.65
CA SER A 223 -21.12 12.65 -1.17
C SER A 223 -22.56 12.24 -0.95
N VAL A 224 -23.21 12.83 0.06
CA VAL A 224 -24.66 12.75 0.25
C VAL A 224 -25.26 14.13 0.03
N SER A 225 -26.36 14.21 -0.71
CA SER A 225 -27.09 15.45 -0.98
C SER A 225 -28.52 15.33 -0.50
N LEU A 226 -29.04 16.40 0.13
CA LEU A 226 -30.46 16.58 0.38
C LEU A 226 -31.06 17.36 -0.79
N VAL A 227 -32.04 16.80 -1.49
CA VAL A 227 -32.66 17.38 -2.69
C VAL A 227 -34.15 17.62 -2.51
N ASP A 228 -34.67 18.65 -3.17
CA ASP A 228 -36.09 18.97 -3.27
C ASP A 228 -36.62 18.56 -4.67
N PRO A 229 -37.20 17.35 -4.83
CA PRO A 229 -37.74 16.88 -6.11
C PRO A 229 -39.06 17.57 -6.49
N GLY A 230 -39.61 18.45 -5.64
CA GLY A 230 -40.75 19.30 -5.98
C GLY A 230 -40.40 20.45 -6.92
N THR A 231 -39.12 20.60 -7.29
CA THR A 231 -38.58 21.70 -8.10
C THR A 231 -38.03 21.21 -9.44
N LEU A 232 -38.16 22.05 -10.48
CA LEU A 232 -37.64 21.77 -11.83
C LEU A 232 -36.83 22.96 -12.34
N PRO A 233 -35.49 22.84 -12.50
CA PRO A 233 -34.66 21.68 -12.15
C PRO A 233 -34.64 21.43 -10.63
N GLU A 234 -34.31 20.19 -10.23
CA GLU A 234 -34.20 19.79 -8.82
C GLU A 234 -33.16 20.65 -8.08
N VAL A 235 -33.56 21.20 -6.92
CA VAL A 235 -32.67 22.01 -6.09
C VAL A 235 -31.99 21.14 -5.02
N ILE A 236 -30.66 21.07 -5.09
CA ILE A 236 -29.82 20.56 -4.01
C ILE A 236 -29.83 21.58 -2.87
N LEU A 237 -30.35 21.19 -1.71
CA LEU A 237 -30.45 22.04 -0.52
C LEU A 237 -29.16 22.04 0.30
N PHE A 238 -28.48 20.89 0.34
CA PHE A 238 -27.25 20.66 1.08
C PHE A 238 -26.49 19.49 0.44
N THR A 239 -25.17 19.52 0.49
CA THR A 239 -24.30 18.40 0.14
C THR A 239 -23.21 18.28 1.19
N ASP A 240 -22.97 17.06 1.64
CA ASP A 240 -21.83 16.69 2.46
C ASP A 240 -20.91 15.72 1.70
N THR A 241 -19.61 15.71 1.99
CA THR A 241 -18.61 14.86 1.33
C THR A 241 -17.62 14.26 2.32
N VAL A 242 -17.39 12.95 2.21
CA VAL A 242 -16.25 12.25 2.84
C VAL A 242 -15.19 11.89 1.79
N GLY A 243 -13.94 11.79 2.21
CA GLY A 243 -12.80 11.40 1.39
C GLY A 243 -12.05 10.20 1.98
N PHE A 244 -11.73 9.24 1.12
CA PHE A 244 -10.94 8.05 1.47
C PHE A 244 -9.60 8.07 0.73
N ARG A 245 -8.53 7.64 1.40
CA ARG A 245 -7.27 7.25 0.76
C ARG A 245 -7.20 5.74 0.59
N MET A 246 -6.94 5.27 -0.63
CA MET A 246 -6.59 3.87 -0.88
C MET A 246 -5.27 3.53 -0.18
N ALA A 247 -5.24 2.39 0.51
CA ALA A 247 -4.00 1.83 1.03
C ALA A 247 -3.04 1.50 -0.13
N PRO A 248 -1.77 1.92 -0.06
CA PRO A 248 -0.77 1.50 -1.02
C PRO A 248 -0.41 0.02 -0.80
N TRP A 249 0.09 -0.63 -1.83
CA TRP A 249 0.77 -1.91 -1.72
C TRP A 249 2.19 -1.71 -1.19
N ILE A 250 2.64 -2.55 -0.25
CA ILE A 250 3.88 -2.36 0.50
C ILE A 250 4.73 -3.64 0.48
N MET A 251 5.94 -3.57 -0.09
CA MET A 251 6.93 -4.66 -0.08
C MET A 251 7.48 -4.96 1.32
N THR A 252 7.97 -6.20 1.53
CA THR A 252 8.65 -6.59 2.77
C THR A 252 10.14 -6.90 2.53
N PRO A 253 11.10 -6.11 3.05
CA PRO A 253 12.53 -6.34 2.80
C PRO A 253 13.06 -7.57 3.55
N ASN A 254 14.20 -8.11 3.12
CA ASN A 254 14.85 -9.28 3.71
C ASN A 254 15.20 -9.17 5.21
N THR A 255 15.12 -7.98 5.81
CA THR A 255 15.23 -7.75 7.26
C THR A 255 13.95 -8.06 8.04
N GLN A 256 12.79 -8.18 7.40
CA GLN A 256 11.53 -8.51 8.06
C GLN A 256 11.48 -10.02 8.43
N PRO A 257 10.89 -10.38 9.59
CA PRO A 257 10.76 -11.77 10.01
C PRO A 257 10.06 -12.63 8.96
N PRO A 258 10.62 -13.79 8.58
CA PRO A 258 9.99 -14.69 7.63
C PRO A 258 8.75 -15.35 8.24
N GLU A 259 7.77 -15.67 7.41
CA GLU A 259 6.61 -16.48 7.79
C GLU A 259 6.55 -17.77 6.98
N GLU A 260 6.75 -17.67 5.66
CA GLU A 260 6.57 -18.78 4.72
C GLU A 260 7.55 -18.65 3.55
N LEU A 261 8.35 -19.69 3.33
CA LEU A 261 9.24 -19.84 2.17
C LEU A 261 8.56 -20.73 1.12
N TYR A 262 8.65 -20.30 -0.12
CA TYR A 262 8.14 -20.96 -1.32
C TYR A 262 9.31 -21.42 -2.19
N VAL A 263 9.23 -22.65 -2.71
CA VAL A 263 10.27 -23.25 -3.57
C VAL A 263 9.62 -24.21 -4.57
N CYS A 264 10.19 -24.36 -5.77
CA CYS A 264 9.71 -25.34 -6.76
C CYS A 264 10.41 -26.69 -6.61
N SER A 265 9.64 -27.78 -6.68
CA SER A 265 10.20 -29.11 -6.99
C SER A 265 10.30 -29.26 -8.50
N VAL A 266 11.52 -29.56 -8.99
CA VAL A 266 11.84 -29.66 -10.42
C VAL A 266 12.74 -30.86 -10.71
N MET A 267 12.70 -31.34 -11.95
CA MET A 267 13.54 -32.43 -12.44
C MET A 267 13.98 -32.13 -13.88
N ASP A 268 15.29 -32.04 -14.10
CA ASP A 268 15.88 -31.68 -15.40
C ASP A 268 16.99 -32.66 -15.82
N THR A 269 17.84 -32.26 -16.78
CA THR A 269 18.93 -33.07 -17.33
C THR A 269 19.99 -33.49 -16.31
N HIS A 270 20.06 -32.84 -15.15
CA HIS A 270 21.00 -33.16 -14.07
C HIS A 270 20.35 -34.01 -12.96
N GLY A 271 19.02 -34.17 -12.96
CA GLY A 271 18.27 -35.00 -12.02
C GLY A 271 17.17 -34.22 -11.29
N SER A 272 16.81 -34.71 -10.10
CA SER A 272 15.83 -34.08 -9.19
C SER A 272 16.50 -33.08 -8.24
N ASN A 273 15.86 -31.96 -7.93
CA ASN A 273 16.35 -31.03 -6.89
C ASN A 273 16.04 -31.47 -5.45
N GLU A 274 15.64 -32.72 -5.21
CA GLU A 274 15.22 -33.26 -3.91
C GLU A 274 16.22 -33.01 -2.76
N LYS A 275 17.54 -33.19 -3.00
CA LYS A 275 18.58 -32.87 -2.00
C LYS A 275 18.54 -31.39 -1.58
N PHE A 276 18.30 -30.47 -2.51
CA PHE A 276 18.17 -29.05 -2.23
C PHE A 276 16.88 -28.75 -1.44
N LEU A 277 15.78 -29.46 -1.74
CA LEU A 277 14.52 -29.34 -0.98
C LEU A 277 14.66 -29.83 0.47
N GLU A 278 15.45 -30.88 0.73
CA GLU A 278 15.81 -31.30 2.10
C GLU A 278 16.56 -30.19 2.86
N ASP A 279 17.52 -29.53 2.20
CA ASP A 279 18.33 -28.48 2.84
C ASP A 279 17.52 -27.21 3.07
N MET A 280 16.59 -26.87 2.15
CA MET A 280 15.56 -25.85 2.38
C MET A 280 14.65 -26.22 3.57
N SER A 281 14.20 -27.47 3.68
CA SER A 281 13.39 -27.97 4.81
C SER A 281 14.13 -27.83 6.14
N TYR A 282 15.40 -28.25 6.18
CA TYR A 282 16.27 -28.05 7.34
C TYR A 282 16.42 -26.57 7.71
N LEU A 283 16.69 -25.69 6.73
CA LEU A 283 16.85 -24.25 6.92
C LEU A 283 15.57 -23.58 7.44
N THR A 284 14.41 -23.88 6.84
CA THR A 284 13.11 -23.35 7.29
C THR A 284 12.74 -23.81 8.69
N LEU A 285 13.02 -25.08 9.02
CA LEU A 285 12.80 -25.64 10.36
C LEU A 285 13.67 -24.93 11.41
N LYS A 286 14.93 -24.62 11.11
CA LYS A 286 15.81 -23.83 12.00
C LYS A 286 15.29 -22.41 12.23
N ALA A 287 14.68 -21.80 11.20
CA ALA A 287 14.13 -20.45 11.29
C ALA A 287 12.71 -20.38 11.89
N ASN A 288 12.05 -21.51 12.17
CA ASN A 288 10.62 -21.60 12.48
C ASN A 288 9.76 -20.89 11.41
N CYS A 289 10.12 -21.11 10.14
CA CYS A 289 9.42 -20.63 8.95
C CYS A 289 8.61 -21.80 8.35
N LYS A 290 7.42 -21.55 7.82
CA LYS A 290 6.68 -22.56 7.04
C LYS A 290 7.40 -22.80 5.71
N LEU A 291 7.42 -24.03 5.23
CA LEU A 291 7.86 -24.38 3.87
C LEU A 291 6.64 -24.78 3.02
N THR A 292 6.54 -24.20 1.82
CA THR A 292 5.55 -24.56 0.80
C THR A 292 6.28 -24.91 -0.49
N ILE A 293 6.17 -26.17 -0.92
CA ILE A 293 6.82 -26.69 -2.13
C ILE A 293 5.79 -26.73 -3.26
N CYS A 294 6.02 -25.96 -4.33
CA CYS A 294 5.21 -26.00 -5.54
C CYS A 294 5.61 -27.25 -6.37
N PRO A 295 4.69 -28.19 -6.65
CA PRO A 295 5.00 -29.43 -7.36
C PRO A 295 5.23 -29.21 -8.85
N GLN A 296 6.01 -30.10 -9.48
CA GLN A 296 6.41 -30.00 -10.89
C GLN A 296 5.23 -29.84 -11.87
N VAL A 297 4.08 -30.44 -11.55
CA VAL A 297 2.85 -30.38 -12.37
C VAL A 297 2.23 -28.97 -12.42
N GLU A 298 2.47 -28.14 -11.41
CA GLU A 298 2.00 -26.76 -11.33
C GLU A 298 3.04 -25.80 -11.92
N ASN A 299 4.31 -25.92 -11.49
CA ASN A 299 5.40 -25.04 -11.95
C ASN A 299 5.89 -25.33 -13.40
N ARG A 300 5.50 -26.46 -14.00
CA ARG A 300 5.88 -26.87 -15.36
C ARG A 300 7.40 -26.93 -15.60
N ASN A 301 8.14 -27.27 -14.55
CA ASN A 301 9.60 -27.29 -14.48
C ASN A 301 10.30 -25.92 -14.46
N ASP A 302 9.55 -24.82 -14.26
CA ASP A 302 10.14 -23.55 -13.86
C ASP A 302 10.55 -23.60 -12.38
N ARG A 303 11.73 -23.05 -12.10
CA ARG A 303 12.37 -23.03 -10.78
C ARG A 303 12.46 -21.63 -10.18
N TRP A 304 12.15 -20.59 -10.95
CA TRP A 304 12.44 -19.19 -10.61
C TRP A 304 11.27 -18.49 -9.90
N ILE A 305 10.81 -19.06 -8.79
CA ILE A 305 9.63 -18.57 -8.05
C ILE A 305 9.81 -17.17 -7.42
N GLN A 306 11.04 -16.66 -7.37
CA GLN A 306 11.38 -15.29 -6.97
C GLN A 306 11.06 -14.24 -8.05
N ASP A 307 10.96 -14.67 -9.31
CA ASP A 307 10.95 -13.75 -10.45
C ASP A 307 9.53 -13.45 -10.98
N GLU A 308 8.60 -14.39 -10.78
CA GLU A 308 7.23 -14.31 -11.28
C GLU A 308 6.30 -13.52 -10.35
N MET A 309 6.63 -13.37 -9.06
CA MET A 309 5.78 -12.65 -8.09
C MET A 309 6.56 -12.04 -6.92
N GLU A 310 6.03 -10.97 -6.33
CA GLU A 310 6.58 -10.31 -5.13
C GLU A 310 5.54 -10.27 -3.98
N PHE A 311 5.98 -10.49 -2.74
CA PHE A 311 5.12 -10.55 -1.56
C PHE A 311 5.07 -9.21 -0.81
N GLY A 312 4.00 -8.46 -1.06
CA GLY A 312 3.64 -7.29 -0.26
C GLY A 312 2.44 -7.51 0.65
N TYR A 313 1.94 -6.42 1.22
CA TYR A 313 0.72 -6.37 2.02
C TYR A 313 0.00 -5.03 1.84
N ILE A 314 -1.26 -5.00 2.27
CA ILE A 314 -2.05 -3.77 2.42
C ILE A 314 -2.60 -3.68 3.85
N GLU A 315 -2.86 -2.46 4.33
CA GLU A 315 -3.27 -2.24 5.72
C GLU A 315 -4.17 -1.01 5.87
N ALA A 316 -5.23 -1.18 6.66
CA ALA A 316 -6.12 -0.14 7.17
C ALA A 316 -6.27 -0.29 8.70
N PRO A 317 -6.88 0.66 9.41
CA PRO A 317 -6.99 0.60 10.88
C PRO A 317 -7.84 -0.57 11.41
N HIS A 318 -8.60 -1.25 10.56
CA HIS A 318 -9.51 -2.36 10.90
C HIS A 318 -9.06 -3.74 10.40
N LYS A 319 -8.27 -3.82 9.31
CA LYS A 319 -7.88 -5.06 8.64
C LYS A 319 -6.55 -4.87 7.90
N SER A 320 -5.76 -5.95 7.79
CA SER A 320 -4.57 -6.03 6.96
C SER A 320 -4.45 -7.45 6.42
N PHE A 321 -3.98 -7.58 5.17
CA PHE A 321 -3.72 -8.88 4.56
C PHE A 321 -2.55 -8.81 3.56
N PRO A 322 -1.84 -9.93 3.30
CA PRO A 322 -0.81 -10.00 2.27
C PRO A 322 -1.41 -9.90 0.87
N VAL A 323 -0.73 -9.19 -0.03
CA VAL A 323 -1.13 -9.04 -1.43
C VAL A 323 0.06 -9.39 -2.31
N VAL A 324 -0.12 -10.38 -3.17
CA VAL A 324 0.87 -10.79 -4.18
C VAL A 324 0.82 -9.79 -5.33
N PHE A 325 1.96 -9.20 -5.67
CA PHE A 325 2.10 -8.49 -6.95
C PHE A 325 2.58 -9.51 -7.98
N ASP A 326 1.63 -9.99 -8.80
CA ASP A 326 1.90 -10.80 -9.97
C ASP A 326 2.70 -9.97 -10.98
N SER A 327 3.87 -10.47 -11.38
CA SER A 327 4.80 -9.72 -12.22
C SER A 327 4.28 -9.71 -13.66
N PRO A 328 4.36 -8.59 -14.42
CA PRO A 328 4.02 -8.57 -15.85
C PRO A 328 5.02 -9.37 -16.72
N ARG A 329 5.79 -10.28 -16.10
CA ARG A 329 6.93 -11.02 -16.60
C ARG A 329 6.52 -12.21 -17.46
N ASN A 330 5.87 -11.89 -18.57
CA ASN A 330 6.19 -12.56 -19.84
C ASN A 330 7.59 -12.09 -20.35
N ARG A 331 8.56 -12.09 -19.41
CA ARG A 331 9.85 -11.37 -19.30
C ARG A 331 9.76 -9.84 -19.34
N GLY A 332 10.55 -9.15 -18.50
CA GLY A 332 10.20 -7.80 -17.99
C GLY A 332 11.34 -6.80 -17.72
N LEU A 333 10.95 -5.65 -17.16
CA LEU A 333 11.72 -4.41 -16.97
C LEU A 333 12.23 -4.22 -15.51
N LYS A 334 12.91 -3.09 -15.23
CA LYS A 334 13.41 -2.65 -13.90
C LYS A 334 12.97 -1.21 -13.58
N ASP A 335 12.78 -0.86 -12.28
CA ASP A 335 13.43 0.26 -11.54
C ASP A 335 12.79 0.55 -10.13
N PHE A 336 13.41 1.38 -9.26
CA PHE A 336 13.42 1.25 -7.76
C PHE A 336 13.40 2.57 -6.92
N PRO A 337 12.56 2.72 -5.85
CA PRO A 337 12.96 2.72 -4.40
C PRO A 337 11.96 1.97 -3.47
N TYR A 338 12.05 1.76 -2.14
CA TYR A 338 12.68 2.37 -0.91
C TYR A 338 11.88 3.54 -0.25
N LYS A 339 11.92 3.88 1.07
CA LYS A 339 13.01 3.92 2.10
C LYS A 339 12.54 4.20 3.56
N ARG A 340 13.02 3.48 4.63
CA ARG A 340 13.42 4.03 5.98
C ARG A 340 13.85 3.01 7.09
N ILE A 341 14.98 3.31 7.75
CA ILE A 341 15.49 2.98 9.12
C ILE A 341 15.31 1.55 9.74
N LEU A 342 16.42 0.80 9.93
CA LEU A 342 16.96 0.27 11.23
C LEU A 342 17.98 -0.88 11.05
N GLY A 343 19.16 -0.75 11.66
CA GLY A 343 19.91 -1.90 12.25
C GLY A 343 20.47 -3.01 11.35
N PHE A 344 20.60 -2.84 10.03
CA PHE A 344 21.01 -3.91 9.10
C PHE A 344 22.48 -3.83 8.64
N ARG A 345 22.86 -4.76 7.73
CA ARG A 345 24.04 -4.65 6.86
C ARG A 345 23.62 -4.89 5.41
N MET A 346 24.16 -4.09 4.49
CA MET A 346 24.02 -4.31 3.05
C MET A 346 25.19 -5.19 2.59
N LEU A 347 24.87 -6.36 2.04
CA LEU A 347 25.88 -7.25 1.46
C LEU A 347 26.09 -6.87 -0.02
N LEU A 348 27.33 -6.77 -0.46
CA LEU A 348 27.69 -6.55 -1.86
C LEU A 348 28.68 -7.61 -2.33
N ALA A 349 28.50 -8.10 -3.55
CA ALA A 349 29.47 -8.96 -4.22
C ALA A 349 30.76 -8.15 -4.44
N SER A 350 31.93 -8.74 -4.22
CA SER A 350 33.18 -7.98 -4.21
C SER A 350 34.34 -8.79 -4.82
N PRO A 351 34.54 -8.66 -6.14
CA PRO A 351 35.67 -9.27 -6.84
C PRO A 351 37.03 -8.84 -6.32
N SER A 352 37.17 -7.58 -5.88
CA SER A 352 38.40 -7.10 -5.25
C SER A 352 38.68 -7.82 -3.93
N ALA A 353 37.66 -8.08 -3.10
CA ALA A 353 37.81 -8.86 -1.87
C ALA A 353 38.16 -10.33 -2.15
N CYS A 354 37.59 -10.93 -3.20
CA CYS A 354 37.91 -12.32 -3.58
C CYS A 354 39.33 -12.47 -4.12
N LEU A 355 39.75 -11.60 -5.05
CA LEU A 355 41.12 -11.60 -5.57
C LEU A 355 42.14 -11.30 -4.47
N LYS A 356 41.81 -10.41 -3.52
CA LYS A 356 42.63 -10.16 -2.33
C LYS A 356 42.75 -11.41 -1.44
N LEU A 357 41.66 -12.09 -1.11
CA LEU A 357 41.69 -13.32 -0.33
C LEU A 357 42.57 -14.40 -1.00
N PHE A 358 42.44 -14.57 -2.32
CA PHE A 358 43.27 -15.52 -3.06
C PHE A 358 44.74 -15.13 -3.07
N GLN A 359 45.07 -13.83 -3.17
CA GLN A 359 46.44 -13.35 -3.04
C GLN A 359 47.01 -13.58 -1.62
N GLU A 360 46.23 -13.32 -0.56
CA GLU A 360 46.60 -13.63 0.83
C GLU A 360 46.87 -15.15 0.99
N LYS A 361 46.00 -16.02 0.46
CA LYS A 361 46.19 -17.48 0.53
C LYS A 361 47.33 -18.01 -0.33
N LYS A 362 47.67 -17.32 -1.42
CA LYS A 362 48.91 -17.58 -2.20
C LYS A 362 50.15 -17.24 -1.38
N GLU A 363 50.16 -16.11 -0.67
CA GLU A 363 51.27 -15.66 0.18
C GLU A 363 51.46 -16.55 1.42
N GLU A 364 50.38 -17.13 1.96
CA GLU A 364 50.42 -18.21 2.97
C GLU A 364 50.98 -19.54 2.43
N GLY A 365 51.24 -19.67 1.13
CA GLY A 365 51.77 -20.87 0.48
C GLY A 365 50.73 -21.82 -0.14
N TYR A 366 49.44 -21.52 -0.02
CA TYR A 366 48.34 -22.35 -0.55
C TYR A 366 48.00 -22.08 -2.03
N GLY A 367 48.93 -21.54 -2.82
CA GLY A 367 48.70 -21.12 -4.21
C GLY A 367 48.23 -22.22 -5.18
N GLU A 368 48.46 -23.50 -4.86
CA GLU A 368 47.97 -24.64 -5.65
C GLU A 368 46.61 -25.19 -5.21
N ALA A 369 46.01 -24.65 -4.14
CA ALA A 369 44.64 -25.02 -3.76
C ALA A 369 43.65 -24.54 -4.85
N ALA A 370 42.68 -25.40 -5.21
CA ALA A 370 41.89 -25.23 -6.42
C ALA A 370 40.40 -24.98 -6.16
N GLN A 371 39.81 -24.07 -6.95
CA GLN A 371 38.37 -23.97 -7.13
C GLN A 371 37.85 -25.28 -7.73
N PHE A 372 36.63 -25.68 -7.35
CA PHE A 372 35.91 -26.85 -7.86
C PHE A 372 36.57 -28.21 -7.55
N ASP A 373 37.47 -28.28 -6.56
CA ASP A 373 38.23 -29.49 -6.21
C ASP A 373 37.34 -30.72 -5.86
N GLY A 374 36.07 -30.49 -5.48
CA GLY A 374 35.07 -31.53 -5.22
C GLY A 374 34.07 -31.82 -6.37
N LEU A 375 34.03 -31.02 -7.44
CA LEU A 375 33.05 -31.20 -8.53
C LEU A 375 33.60 -32.11 -9.63
N LYS A 376 32.81 -33.11 -10.04
CA LYS A 376 33.22 -34.13 -11.03
C LYS A 376 33.14 -33.66 -12.49
N HIS A 377 32.43 -32.58 -12.75
CA HIS A 377 32.06 -32.14 -14.11
C HIS A 377 32.68 -30.80 -14.51
N GLN A 378 33.40 -30.15 -13.61
CA GLN A 378 34.04 -28.85 -13.81
C GLN A 378 35.56 -28.95 -13.78
N ALA A 379 36.23 -28.09 -14.53
CA ALA A 379 37.69 -28.04 -14.56
C ALA A 379 38.21 -27.39 -13.27
N LYS A 380 39.00 -28.14 -12.50
CA LYS A 380 39.72 -27.63 -11.33
C LYS A 380 40.66 -26.51 -11.75
N ARG A 381 40.72 -25.42 -10.97
CA ARG A 381 41.55 -24.26 -11.28
C ARG A 381 42.24 -23.70 -10.05
N SER A 382 43.57 -23.62 -10.04
CA SER A 382 44.33 -23.21 -8.84
C SER A 382 44.25 -21.71 -8.57
N ILE A 383 44.47 -21.31 -7.32
CA ILE A 383 44.66 -19.90 -6.92
C ILE A 383 45.73 -19.24 -7.79
N ASN A 384 46.83 -19.93 -8.07
CA ASN A 384 47.91 -19.44 -8.93
C ASN A 384 47.46 -19.21 -10.39
N GLU A 385 46.64 -20.10 -10.96
CA GLU A 385 46.08 -19.94 -12.31
C GLU A 385 45.07 -18.79 -12.39
N MET A 386 44.19 -18.66 -11.39
CA MET A 386 43.21 -17.56 -11.32
C MET A 386 43.88 -16.19 -11.18
N LEU A 387 44.94 -16.09 -10.36
CA LEU A 387 45.74 -14.87 -10.18
C LEU A 387 46.72 -14.61 -11.34
N ALA A 388 46.94 -15.57 -12.25
CA ALA A 388 47.70 -15.36 -13.48
C ALA A 388 46.82 -14.93 -14.66
N ASP A 389 45.52 -15.25 -14.64
CA ASP A 389 44.59 -15.00 -15.74
C ASP A 389 44.20 -13.52 -15.86
N ARG A 390 44.73 -12.87 -16.90
CA ARG A 390 44.44 -11.47 -17.24
C ARG A 390 43.02 -11.25 -17.76
N HIS A 391 42.35 -12.26 -18.32
CA HIS A 391 40.96 -12.15 -18.74
C HIS A 391 40.04 -12.14 -17.52
N LEU A 392 40.20 -13.13 -16.63
CA LEU A 392 39.46 -13.17 -15.35
C LEU A 392 39.69 -11.87 -14.55
N GLN A 393 40.92 -11.37 -14.45
CA GLN A 393 41.21 -10.10 -13.77
C GLN A 393 40.57 -8.88 -14.44
N ARG A 394 40.62 -8.77 -15.78
CA ARG A 394 39.97 -7.68 -16.53
C ARG A 394 38.47 -7.66 -16.27
N ASP A 395 37.84 -8.82 -16.33
CA ASP A 395 36.40 -8.99 -16.21
C ASP A 395 35.92 -8.67 -14.79
N ASN A 396 36.66 -9.14 -13.78
CA ASN A 396 36.40 -8.82 -12.38
C ASN A 396 36.69 -7.36 -12.02
N LEU A 397 37.69 -6.72 -12.63
CA LEU A 397 37.94 -5.28 -12.48
C LEU A 397 36.84 -4.43 -13.15
N HIS A 398 36.20 -4.94 -14.21
CA HIS A 398 35.01 -4.31 -14.77
C HIS A 398 33.79 -4.49 -13.87
N ALA A 399 33.52 -5.72 -13.42
CA ALA A 399 32.42 -6.03 -12.49
C ALA A 399 32.52 -5.20 -11.20
N GLN A 400 33.70 -5.13 -10.58
CA GLN A 400 33.94 -4.30 -9.39
C GLN A 400 33.59 -2.83 -9.65
N LYS A 401 33.99 -2.22 -10.78
CA LYS A 401 33.65 -0.82 -11.09
C LYS A 401 32.13 -0.60 -11.23
N CYS A 402 31.41 -1.56 -11.81
CA CYS A 402 29.96 -1.51 -11.90
C CYS A 402 29.31 -1.66 -10.50
N ILE A 403 29.87 -2.49 -9.63
CA ILE A 403 29.44 -2.63 -8.23
C ILE A 403 29.76 -1.36 -7.44
N ASP A 404 30.94 -0.75 -7.61
CA ASP A 404 31.34 0.49 -6.94
C ASP A 404 30.44 1.66 -7.33
N TRP A 405 29.99 1.73 -8.60
CA TRP A 405 28.99 2.69 -9.03
C TRP A 405 27.68 2.50 -8.27
N ASN A 406 27.19 1.25 -8.17
CA ASN A 406 25.99 0.92 -7.40
C ASN A 406 26.18 1.21 -5.90
N ARG A 407 27.32 0.86 -5.30
CA ARG A 407 27.68 1.20 -3.90
C ARG A 407 27.53 2.69 -3.65
N ASN A 408 27.96 3.53 -4.60
CA ASN A 408 27.85 4.98 -4.48
C ASN A 408 26.41 5.50 -4.61
N VAL A 409 25.57 4.97 -5.52
CA VAL A 409 24.15 5.37 -5.55
C VAL A 409 23.41 4.86 -4.31
N LEU A 410 23.66 3.63 -3.88
CA LEU A 410 23.05 3.04 -2.68
C LEU A 410 23.43 3.83 -1.42
N LYS A 411 24.71 4.18 -1.23
CA LYS A 411 25.11 5.05 -0.11
C LYS A 411 24.39 6.39 -0.11
N ARG A 412 24.19 7.02 -1.28
CA ARG A 412 23.49 8.30 -1.44
C ARG A 412 21.97 8.16 -1.21
N GLU A 413 21.30 7.29 -1.96
CA GLU A 413 19.84 7.15 -1.94
C GLU A 413 19.34 6.44 -0.68
N LEU A 414 20.10 5.48 -0.12
CA LEU A 414 19.70 4.77 1.10
C LEU A 414 20.19 5.51 2.36
N GLY A 415 21.31 6.25 2.27
CA GLY A 415 21.91 7.01 3.38
C GLY A 415 22.90 6.21 4.23
N LEU A 416 23.73 5.38 3.60
CA LEU A 416 24.62 4.41 4.27
C LEU A 416 26.06 4.91 4.39
N ALA A 417 26.71 4.55 5.49
CA ALA A 417 28.15 4.63 5.68
C ALA A 417 28.83 3.30 5.28
N GLU A 418 30.17 3.29 5.14
CA GLU A 418 30.91 2.04 4.87
C GLU A 418 30.78 1.02 6.01
N SER A 419 30.51 1.46 7.25
CA SER A 419 30.22 0.58 8.39
C SER A 419 28.97 -0.27 8.23
N ASP A 420 28.07 0.13 7.31
CA ASP A 420 26.79 -0.52 7.06
C ASP A 420 26.88 -1.53 5.91
N ILE A 421 28.05 -1.63 5.27
CA ILE A 421 28.30 -2.47 4.09
C ILE A 421 29.26 -3.59 4.43
N VAL A 422 29.03 -4.80 3.89
CA VAL A 422 29.94 -5.94 3.99
C VAL A 422 30.22 -6.49 2.59
N ASP A 423 31.49 -6.49 2.22
CA ASP A 423 32.00 -7.02 0.96
C ASP A 423 32.15 -8.55 1.02
N ILE A 424 31.29 -9.26 0.29
CA ILE A 424 31.29 -10.72 0.15
C ILE A 424 32.21 -11.10 -1.02
N PRO A 425 33.21 -11.98 -0.83
CA PRO A 425 34.15 -12.34 -1.90
C PRO A 425 33.45 -13.15 -3.00
N GLN A 426 33.27 -12.54 -4.16
CA GLN A 426 32.54 -13.12 -5.30
C GLN A 426 33.28 -12.85 -6.61
N LEU A 427 33.35 -13.81 -7.54
CA LEU A 427 33.94 -13.62 -8.86
C LEU A 427 32.90 -13.75 -9.98
N PHE A 428 33.20 -13.09 -11.11
CA PHE A 428 32.43 -13.10 -12.35
C PHE A 428 33.33 -13.34 -13.57
N PHE A 429 32.74 -13.63 -14.73
CA PHE A 429 33.41 -13.62 -16.04
C PHE A 429 32.52 -12.93 -17.07
N LEU A 430 33.09 -12.38 -18.15
CA LEU A 430 32.32 -11.73 -19.21
C LEU A 430 32.04 -12.67 -20.39
N LYS A 431 30.77 -12.79 -20.76
CA LYS A 431 30.27 -13.55 -21.91
C LYS A 431 29.30 -12.66 -22.69
N ASN A 432 29.54 -12.50 -23.99
CA ASN A 432 28.75 -11.59 -24.84
C ASN A 432 28.57 -10.17 -24.27
N PHE A 433 29.61 -9.66 -23.58
CA PHE A 433 29.66 -8.37 -22.85
C PHE A 433 28.81 -8.28 -21.56
N TYR A 434 28.11 -9.34 -21.15
CA TYR A 434 27.41 -9.43 -19.87
C TYR A 434 28.24 -10.22 -18.84
N ALA A 435 28.02 -9.96 -17.55
CA ALA A 435 28.68 -10.68 -16.47
C ALA A 435 27.86 -11.88 -16.01
N GLU A 436 28.50 -13.04 -15.93
CA GLU A 436 27.98 -14.26 -15.33
C GLU A 436 28.82 -14.62 -14.10
N ALA A 437 28.24 -15.25 -13.08
CA ALA A 437 28.95 -15.64 -11.87
C ALA A 437 29.98 -16.73 -12.17
N PHE A 438 31.23 -16.58 -11.70
CA PHE A 438 32.31 -17.54 -11.96
C PHE A 438 32.24 -18.76 -11.05
N PHE A 439 31.61 -18.62 -9.88
CA PHE A 439 31.16 -19.67 -8.96
C PHE A 439 29.86 -19.17 -8.29
N PRO A 440 29.04 -20.04 -7.66
CA PRO A 440 27.72 -19.67 -7.12
C PRO A 440 27.71 -18.37 -6.33
N ASP A 441 26.88 -17.41 -6.76
CA ASP A 441 26.90 -16.05 -6.20
C ASP A 441 26.39 -16.01 -4.76
N MET A 442 27.33 -16.03 -3.82
CA MET A 442 27.04 -16.08 -2.38
C MET A 442 26.19 -14.91 -1.86
N VAL A 443 25.98 -13.85 -2.63
CA VAL A 443 25.08 -12.73 -2.25
C VAL A 443 23.62 -13.05 -2.58
N ASN A 444 23.36 -13.96 -3.53
CA ASN A 444 22.03 -14.47 -3.91
C ASN A 444 21.52 -15.51 -2.89
N MET A 445 21.55 -15.15 -1.60
CA MET A 445 21.21 -16.01 -0.46
C MET A 445 19.77 -15.81 0.02
N VAL A 446 19.13 -16.85 0.55
CA VAL A 446 17.82 -16.72 1.20
C VAL A 446 17.99 -16.36 2.69
N VAL A 447 17.37 -15.25 3.10
CA VAL A 447 17.54 -14.65 4.45
C VAL A 447 16.33 -14.96 5.33
N LEU A 448 16.48 -15.89 6.28
CA LEU A 448 15.44 -16.27 7.24
C LEU A 448 15.78 -15.75 8.65
N GLY A 449 15.62 -14.44 8.82
CA GLY A 449 15.97 -13.74 10.06
C GLY A 449 17.47 -13.77 10.30
N LYS A 450 17.92 -14.58 11.24
CA LYS A 450 19.35 -14.79 11.53
C LYS A 450 19.97 -16.03 10.85
N TYR A 451 19.19 -16.82 10.11
CA TYR A 451 19.68 -17.98 9.38
C TYR A 451 19.79 -17.63 7.89
N LEU A 452 20.95 -17.91 7.30
CA LEU A 452 21.26 -17.58 5.91
C LEU A 452 21.48 -18.86 5.12
N GLY A 453 20.62 -19.13 4.12
CA GLY A 453 20.84 -20.18 3.13
C GLY A 453 21.66 -19.61 1.98
N ILE A 454 22.96 -19.92 1.95
CA ILE A 454 23.95 -19.30 1.06
C ILE A 454 24.34 -20.31 -0.04
N PRO A 455 24.37 -19.91 -1.33
CA PRO A 455 24.92 -20.74 -2.41
C PRO A 455 26.32 -21.25 -2.07
N LYS A 456 26.61 -22.52 -2.35
CA LYS A 456 27.90 -23.12 -1.97
C LYS A 456 28.97 -22.84 -3.02
N PRO A 457 30.03 -22.07 -2.70
CA PRO A 457 30.93 -21.53 -3.73
C PRO A 457 31.95 -22.53 -4.31
N TYR A 458 32.14 -23.70 -3.69
CA TYR A 458 33.17 -24.69 -4.07
C TYR A 458 34.58 -24.09 -4.24
N GLY A 459 34.96 -23.21 -3.31
CA GLY A 459 36.25 -22.54 -3.27
C GLY A 459 37.44 -23.43 -2.91
N PRO A 460 38.66 -22.88 -2.97
CA PRO A 460 39.89 -23.59 -2.63
C PRO A 460 39.86 -24.20 -1.24
N ILE A 461 40.13 -25.51 -1.17
CA ILE A 461 40.16 -26.28 0.08
C ILE A 461 41.52 -26.10 0.75
N ILE A 462 41.53 -25.48 1.92
CA ILE A 462 42.71 -25.23 2.74
C ILE A 462 42.46 -25.86 4.11
N ASN A 463 43.40 -26.69 4.58
CA ASN A 463 43.31 -27.41 5.85
C ASN A 463 41.97 -28.18 6.07
N GLY A 464 41.35 -28.65 4.97
CA GLY A 464 40.08 -29.38 4.98
C GLY A 464 38.80 -28.52 4.91
N ARG A 465 38.91 -27.19 4.79
CA ARG A 465 37.78 -26.24 4.73
C ARG A 465 37.84 -25.36 3.49
N CYS A 466 36.70 -24.94 2.97
CA CYS A 466 36.59 -24.03 1.83
C CYS A 466 36.88 -22.58 2.28
N CYS A 467 37.97 -21.98 1.79
CA CYS A 467 38.41 -20.67 2.30
C CYS A 467 37.43 -19.51 2.01
N LEU A 468 36.56 -19.65 0.99
CA LEU A 468 35.46 -18.70 0.72
C LEU A 468 34.35 -18.82 1.78
N GLU A 469 33.94 -20.05 2.12
CA GLU A 469 32.95 -20.31 3.18
C GLU A 469 33.45 -19.76 4.52
N GLU A 470 34.71 -20.05 4.89
CA GLU A 470 35.33 -19.51 6.11
C GLU A 470 35.40 -17.98 6.12
N LYS A 471 35.70 -17.36 4.97
CA LYS A 471 35.75 -15.90 4.86
C LYS A 471 34.36 -15.30 5.10
N VAL A 472 33.31 -15.85 4.51
CA VAL A 472 31.93 -15.40 4.73
C VAL A 472 31.49 -15.61 6.18
N GLN A 473 31.81 -16.76 6.79
CA GLN A 473 31.58 -16.99 8.22
C GLN A 473 32.26 -15.90 9.08
N SER A 474 33.54 -15.59 8.82
CA SER A 474 34.29 -14.56 9.57
C SER A 474 33.74 -13.14 9.43
N LEU A 475 32.93 -12.87 8.40
CA LEU A 475 32.30 -11.57 8.15
C LEU A 475 30.89 -11.46 8.77
N LEU A 476 30.15 -12.57 8.85
CA LEU A 476 28.72 -12.57 9.19
C LEU A 476 28.40 -13.19 10.56
N GLU A 477 29.13 -14.22 10.99
CA GLU A 477 28.91 -14.86 12.31
C GLU A 477 29.16 -13.91 13.50
N PRO A 478 30.13 -12.96 13.46
CA PRO A 478 30.26 -11.91 14.49
C PRO A 478 29.04 -10.98 14.61
N LEU A 479 28.14 -10.97 13.63
CA LEU A 479 26.87 -10.23 13.67
C LEU A 479 25.71 -11.07 14.27
N GLY A 480 25.98 -12.31 14.70
CA GLY A 480 24.98 -13.25 15.19
C GLY A 480 24.20 -14.00 14.09
N LEU A 481 24.67 -13.90 12.84
CA LEU A 481 24.09 -14.59 11.68
C LEU A 481 24.67 -15.99 11.55
N HIS A 482 23.86 -16.97 11.17
CA HIS A 482 24.27 -18.36 10.99
C HIS A 482 24.34 -18.69 9.50
N CYS A 483 25.55 -18.83 8.97
CA CYS A 483 25.80 -19.21 7.58
C CYS A 483 25.57 -20.72 7.37
N ILE A 484 24.65 -21.06 6.48
CA ILE A 484 24.36 -22.45 6.08
C ILE A 484 24.57 -22.52 4.57
N PHE A 485 25.67 -23.14 4.14
CA PHE A 485 26.01 -23.30 2.72
C PHE A 485 25.29 -24.52 2.13
N ILE A 486 24.55 -24.31 1.05
CA ILE A 486 23.64 -25.29 0.46
C ILE A 486 24.01 -25.50 -1.01
N ASP A 487 23.90 -26.75 -1.49
CA ASP A 487 24.30 -27.13 -2.85
C ASP A 487 23.18 -26.88 -3.85
N ASP A 488 23.35 -25.85 -4.68
CA ASP A 488 22.45 -25.44 -5.76
C ASP A 488 23.11 -25.52 -7.15
N TYR A 489 24.32 -26.10 -7.24
CA TYR A 489 25.21 -25.98 -8.39
C TYR A 489 24.60 -26.49 -9.71
N LEU A 490 24.09 -27.73 -9.71
CA LEU A 490 23.56 -28.38 -10.92
C LEU A 490 22.09 -28.01 -11.22
N SER A 491 21.32 -27.64 -10.20
CA SER A 491 19.87 -27.39 -10.30
C SER A 491 19.53 -25.92 -10.51
N TYR A 492 20.44 -24.99 -10.18
CA TYR A 492 20.25 -23.54 -10.32
C TYR A 492 21.47 -22.85 -10.97
N HIS A 493 22.69 -23.02 -10.45
CA HIS A 493 23.86 -22.20 -10.88
C HIS A 493 24.23 -22.39 -12.37
N GLU A 494 24.29 -23.63 -12.86
CA GLU A 494 24.48 -23.95 -14.30
C GLU A 494 23.38 -23.33 -15.20
N LEU A 495 22.25 -22.91 -14.62
CA LEU A 495 21.13 -22.25 -15.28
C LEU A 495 21.06 -20.73 -14.99
N GLN A 496 22.16 -20.15 -14.47
CA GLN A 496 22.41 -18.70 -14.31
C GLN A 496 21.59 -17.99 -13.22
N GLY A 497 21.25 -18.69 -12.14
CA GLY A 497 20.70 -18.13 -10.91
C GLY A 497 20.98 -19.03 -9.71
N GLU A 498 20.80 -18.54 -8.48
CA GLU A 498 21.16 -19.27 -7.26
C GLU A 498 19.96 -19.38 -6.29
N ILE A 499 20.19 -19.79 -5.03
CA ILE A 499 19.15 -19.98 -3.99
C ILE A 499 18.08 -18.87 -3.92
N HIS A 500 18.45 -17.59 -3.91
CA HIS A 500 17.45 -16.51 -3.81
C HIS A 500 16.60 -16.42 -5.07
N CYS A 501 17.14 -16.65 -6.27
CA CYS A 501 16.31 -16.74 -7.49
C CYS A 501 15.42 -18.00 -7.48
N GLY A 502 15.89 -19.09 -6.87
CA GLY A 502 15.16 -20.35 -6.72
C GLY A 502 14.09 -20.40 -5.61
N THR A 503 13.95 -19.35 -4.79
CA THR A 503 13.05 -19.32 -3.62
C THR A 503 12.36 -17.97 -3.45
N ASN A 504 11.21 -17.93 -2.77
CA ASN A 504 10.52 -16.68 -2.48
C ASN A 504 10.00 -16.71 -1.03
N VAL A 505 9.91 -15.58 -0.34
CA VAL A 505 9.64 -15.56 1.12
C VAL A 505 8.60 -14.52 1.47
N ARG A 506 7.40 -14.96 1.90
CA ARG A 506 6.45 -14.05 2.56
C ARG A 506 6.98 -13.74 3.96
N ARG A 507 7.02 -12.44 4.29
CA ARG A 507 7.50 -11.92 5.56
C ARG A 507 6.40 -11.14 6.26
N LYS A 508 6.56 -10.98 7.58
CA LYS A 508 5.63 -10.22 8.40
C LYS A 508 5.58 -8.75 7.96
N PRO A 509 4.40 -8.12 7.88
CA PRO A 509 4.24 -6.67 7.68
C PRO A 509 5.03 -5.80 8.68
N PHE A 510 5.28 -4.54 8.33
CA PHE A 510 5.94 -3.60 9.25
C PHE A 510 5.05 -3.31 10.48
N PRO A 511 5.64 -3.16 11.69
CA PRO A 511 4.90 -2.67 12.86
C PRO A 511 4.51 -1.19 12.73
N PHE A 512 5.28 -0.41 11.95
CA PHE A 512 4.99 0.98 11.65
C PHE A 512 3.87 1.10 10.61
N LYS A 513 2.85 1.91 10.91
CA LYS A 513 1.67 2.10 10.04
C LYS A 513 1.93 3.17 8.99
N TRP A 514 1.73 2.82 7.72
CA TRP A 514 2.16 3.63 6.58
C TRP A 514 1.59 5.06 6.60
N TRP A 515 0.34 5.25 7.03
CA TRP A 515 -0.30 6.57 7.11
C TRP A 515 0.40 7.55 8.07
N ASN A 516 1.14 7.04 9.07
CA ASN A 516 1.92 7.85 9.99
C ASN A 516 3.23 8.39 9.38
N MET A 517 3.61 7.99 8.16
CA MET A 517 4.73 8.60 7.46
C MET A 517 4.35 9.98 6.92
N VAL A 518 5.37 10.80 6.65
CA VAL A 518 5.26 11.96 5.76
C VAL A 518 6.12 11.63 4.54
N PRO A 519 5.52 11.29 3.39
CA PRO A 519 6.25 10.97 2.16
C PRO A 519 6.84 12.23 1.50
#